data_AF-A0A970VUW8-F1
#
_entry.id   AF-A0A970VUW8-F1
#
_cell.length_a   1.000
_cell.length_b   1.000
_cell.length_c   1.000
_cell.angle_alpha   90.00
_cell.angle_beta   90.00
_cell.angle_gamma   90.00
#
_symmetry.space_group_name_H-M   'P 1'
#
loop_
_entity.id
_entity.type
_entity.pdbx_description
1 polymer ?
#
loop_
_entity_poly.entity_id
_entity_poly.type
_entity_poly.pdbx_seq_one_letter_code
_entity_poly.pdbx_strand_id
1 'polypeptide(L)'
;MSGPLFVIFRNNSFICWMSDRISPSFFRFHEISDMPNIPFYHHIWSDFIKYKRSFSKFFRNELIGKSWAGMILKSNTYVAIPDDMLEFEKALTTEFFMQTCSRKVYLKPECLLLAPQEEDYISISRTCRMTILSYIQAGDIEERLYLANEDYSIEEIEMYIAELLAGREWKGLPIYLNGEDLEQYQELGTWIEPKNILKNYINLIRGV
;
A
#
# COMPACT_ATOMS: atom_id res chain seq x y z
N MET A 1 7.47 23.32 8.34
CA MET A 1 6.94 21.94 8.48
C MET A 1 7.56 21.12 7.37
N SER A 2 7.91 19.87 7.63
CA SER A 2 8.35 18.94 6.58
C SER A 2 7.13 18.60 5.72
N GLY A 3 7.35 18.37 4.41
CA GLY A 3 6.28 17.95 3.51
C GLY A 3 5.61 16.65 4.00
N PRO A 4 4.39 16.35 3.51
CA PRO A 4 3.73 15.09 3.79
C PRO A 4 4.59 13.90 3.30
N LEU A 5 4.62 12.86 4.12
CA LEU A 5 5.29 11.59 3.86
C LEU A 5 4.26 10.60 3.31
N PHE A 6 4.57 9.95 2.20
CA PHE A 6 3.75 8.88 1.62
C PHE A 6 4.49 7.56 1.76
N VAL A 7 3.80 6.50 2.18
CA VAL A 7 4.41 5.19 2.44
C VAL A 7 3.57 4.08 1.83
N ILE A 8 4.23 3.08 1.23
CA ILE A 8 3.63 1.80 0.81
C ILE A 8 4.51 0.65 1.31
N PHE A 9 3.89 -0.47 1.64
CA PHE A 9 4.55 -1.64 2.22
C PHE A 9 4.83 -2.66 1.13
N ARG A 10 6.11 -3.01 0.91
CA ARG A 10 6.49 -3.91 -0.18
C ARG A 10 7.81 -4.60 0.12
N ASN A 11 7.90 -5.90 -0.13
CA ASN A 11 9.16 -6.67 -0.15
C ASN A 11 10.03 -6.40 1.09
N ASN A 12 9.47 -6.62 2.28
CA ASN A 12 10.09 -6.36 3.57
C ASN A 12 10.67 -4.95 3.69
N SER A 13 9.98 -3.96 3.12
CA SER A 13 10.42 -2.57 3.08
C SER A 13 9.26 -1.60 3.22
N PHE A 14 9.57 -0.43 3.76
CA PHE A 14 8.76 0.77 3.56
C PHE A 14 9.34 1.58 2.41
N ILE A 15 8.55 1.74 1.35
CA ILE A 15 8.87 2.65 0.26
C ILE A 15 8.28 4.01 0.63
N CYS A 16 9.14 5.00 0.86
CA CYS A 16 8.80 6.29 1.44
C CYS A 16 9.02 7.40 0.42
N TRP A 17 8.02 8.25 0.17
CA TRP A 17 8.13 9.39 -0.74
C TRP A 17 7.69 10.67 -0.05
N MET A 18 8.62 11.60 0.17
CA MET A 18 8.29 12.97 0.58
C MET A 18 7.79 13.73 -0.64
N SER A 19 6.66 14.42 -0.53
CA SER A 19 6.03 15.06 -1.70
C SER A 19 6.91 16.11 -2.41
N ASP A 20 7.88 16.70 -1.71
CA ASP A 20 8.84 17.68 -2.21
C ASP A 20 10.08 17.07 -2.87
N ARG A 21 10.17 15.73 -2.95
CA ARG A 21 11.29 15.01 -3.55
C ARG A 21 10.95 14.40 -4.91
N ILE A 22 11.99 14.22 -5.72
CA ILE A 22 11.89 13.67 -7.08
C ILE A 22 11.62 12.16 -7.09
N SER A 23 12.15 11.43 -6.10
CA SER A 23 12.10 9.98 -6.05
C SER A 23 11.83 9.43 -4.65
N PRO A 24 11.25 8.21 -4.54
CA PRO A 24 11.09 7.53 -3.27
C PRO A 24 12.44 7.06 -2.70
N SER A 25 12.48 6.90 -1.38
CA SER A 25 13.57 6.29 -0.62
C SER A 25 13.07 5.01 0.04
N PHE A 26 13.97 4.05 0.26
CA PHE A 26 13.60 2.71 0.71
C PHE A 26 14.17 2.45 2.10
N PHE A 27 13.31 2.04 3.03
CA PHE A 27 13.72 1.53 4.32
C PHE A 27 13.49 0.02 4.36
N ARG A 28 14.57 -0.76 4.28
CA ARG A 28 14.51 -2.23 4.20
C ARG A 28 14.72 -2.88 5.55
N PHE A 29 13.88 -3.85 5.87
CA PHE A 29 13.98 -4.68 7.06
C PHE A 29 14.80 -5.94 6.77
N HIS A 30 16.12 -5.82 6.79
CA HIS A 30 17.04 -6.90 6.38
C HIS A 30 16.98 -8.18 7.24
N GLU A 31 16.55 -8.07 8.49
CA GLU A 31 16.55 -9.18 9.44
C GLU A 31 15.19 -9.88 9.58
N ILE A 32 14.15 -9.38 8.90
CA ILE A 32 12.85 -10.03 8.89
C ILE A 32 12.91 -11.14 7.84
N SER A 33 12.87 -12.37 8.32
CA SER A 33 12.68 -13.55 7.47
C SER A 33 11.31 -13.50 6.82
N ASP A 34 11.25 -13.86 5.55
CA ASP A 34 9.98 -14.09 4.88
C ASP A 34 9.30 -15.35 5.46
N MET A 35 8.05 -15.22 5.89
CA MET A 35 7.28 -16.29 6.50
C MET A 35 5.93 -16.38 5.77
N PRO A 36 5.56 -17.56 5.23
CA PRO A 36 4.30 -17.71 4.51
C PRO A 36 3.10 -17.25 5.33
N ASN A 37 2.21 -16.48 4.70
CA ASN A 37 0.98 -15.94 5.30
C ASN A 37 1.19 -15.00 6.51
N ILE A 38 2.43 -14.57 6.81
CA ILE A 38 2.72 -13.65 7.90
C ILE A 38 3.29 -12.35 7.29
N PRO A 39 2.50 -11.27 7.26
CA PRO A 39 2.98 -10.01 6.72
C PRO A 39 4.21 -9.51 7.48
N PHE A 40 5.24 -9.08 6.75
CA PHE A 40 6.52 -8.68 7.37
C PHE A 40 6.37 -7.63 8.47
N TYR A 41 5.39 -6.73 8.35
CA TYR A 41 5.14 -5.68 9.32
C TYR A 41 4.68 -6.20 10.70
N HIS A 42 4.29 -7.47 10.82
CA HIS A 42 4.04 -8.12 12.11
C HIS A 42 5.31 -8.23 12.95
N HIS A 43 6.44 -8.55 12.30
CA HIS A 43 7.72 -8.73 12.97
C HIS A 43 8.30 -7.43 13.54
N ILE A 44 7.78 -6.27 13.11
CA ILE A 44 8.16 -4.98 13.66
C ILE A 44 7.90 -4.94 15.17
N TRP A 45 6.85 -5.61 15.65
CA TRP A 45 6.47 -5.61 17.07
C TRP A 45 7.33 -6.52 17.92
N SER A 46 7.89 -7.58 17.34
CA SER A 46 8.81 -8.49 18.01
C SER A 46 10.10 -7.79 18.45
N ASP A 47 10.54 -6.75 17.74
CA ASP A 47 11.67 -5.89 18.11
C ASP A 47 11.36 -4.40 17.89
N PHE A 48 10.26 -3.95 18.51
CA PHE A 48 9.71 -2.61 18.30
C PHE A 48 10.72 -1.49 18.59
N ILE A 49 11.48 -1.59 19.68
CA ILE A 49 12.43 -0.54 20.08
C ILE A 49 13.55 -0.38 19.04
N LYS A 50 14.05 -1.47 18.49
CA LYS A 50 15.05 -1.44 17.42
C LYS A 50 14.49 -0.79 16.16
N TYR A 51 13.35 -1.26 15.66
CA TYR A 51 12.78 -0.75 14.41
C TYR A 51 12.29 0.69 14.52
N LYS A 52 11.73 1.08 15.67
CA LYS A 52 11.41 2.48 15.99
C LYS A 52 12.67 3.35 15.88
N ARG A 53 13.78 2.93 16.50
CA ARG A 53 15.03 3.70 16.50
C ARG A 53 15.64 3.80 15.11
N SER A 54 15.71 2.69 14.38
CA SER A 54 16.30 2.65 13.03
C SER A 54 15.48 3.45 12.03
N PHE A 55 14.15 3.30 12.04
CA PHE A 55 13.28 4.08 11.15
C PHE A 55 13.28 5.56 11.50
N SER A 56 13.27 5.94 12.78
CA SER A 56 13.40 7.35 13.19
C SER A 56 14.73 7.97 12.70
N LYS A 57 15.81 7.18 12.71
CA LYS A 57 17.12 7.62 12.17
C LYS A 57 17.06 7.78 10.65
N PHE A 58 16.48 6.81 9.94
CA PHE A 58 16.27 6.87 8.49
C PHE A 58 15.44 8.10 8.10
N PHE A 59 14.30 8.33 8.73
CA PHE A 59 13.43 9.47 8.45
C PHE A 59 14.18 10.81 8.58
N ARG A 60 14.93 10.99 9.68
CA ARG A 60 15.68 12.24 9.89
C ARG A 60 16.82 12.41 8.87
N ASN A 61 17.60 11.36 8.64
CA ASN A 61 18.82 11.47 7.85
C ASN A 61 18.54 11.47 6.35
N GLU A 62 17.67 10.57 5.90
CA GLU A 62 17.42 10.31 4.49
C GLU A 62 16.26 11.13 3.96
N LEU A 63 15.18 11.35 4.74
CA LEU A 63 13.96 11.99 4.23
C LEU A 63 13.86 13.50 4.55
N ILE A 64 14.28 13.94 5.73
CA ILE A 64 14.27 15.38 6.09
C ILE A 64 15.63 16.06 5.84
N GLY A 65 16.74 15.37 6.12
CA GLY A 65 18.08 15.95 6.07
C GLY A 65 18.58 16.42 7.44
N LYS A 66 19.92 16.43 7.60
CA LYS A 66 20.65 16.62 8.88
C LYS A 66 20.63 18.06 9.41
N SER A 67 19.45 18.63 9.66
CA SER A 67 19.33 19.89 10.41
C SER A 67 18.89 19.62 11.85
N TRP A 68 19.26 20.49 12.79
CA TRP A 68 18.81 20.41 14.19
C TRP A 68 17.27 20.47 14.30
N ALA A 69 16.62 21.16 13.37
CA ALA A 69 15.16 21.17 13.22
C ALA A 69 14.57 19.78 12.88
N GLY A 70 15.32 18.92 12.19
CA GLY A 70 14.93 17.56 11.84
C GLY A 70 14.72 16.62 13.04
N MET A 71 15.27 16.95 14.22
CA MET A 71 15.01 16.18 15.45
C MET A 71 13.58 16.34 15.98
N ILE A 72 12.90 17.45 15.66
CA ILE A 72 11.59 17.82 16.22
C ILE A 72 10.49 17.83 15.13
N LEU A 73 10.90 17.87 13.85
CA LEU A 73 9.98 17.85 12.73
C LEU A 73 9.29 16.48 12.62
N LYS A 74 7.95 16.54 12.69
CA LYS A 74 7.06 15.43 12.36
C LYS A 74 6.23 15.84 11.15
N SER A 75 5.97 14.88 10.26
CA SER A 75 5.11 15.05 9.08
C SER A 75 3.69 14.55 9.35
N ASN A 76 2.77 14.85 8.44
CA ASN A 76 1.60 14.01 8.24
C ASN A 76 2.02 12.85 7.35
N THR A 77 1.61 11.63 7.70
CA THR A 77 1.98 10.42 6.97
C THR A 77 0.75 9.80 6.35
N TYR A 78 0.85 9.47 5.07
CA TYR A 78 -0.20 8.89 4.24
C TYR A 78 0.28 7.50 3.82
N VAL A 79 -0.34 6.46 4.37
CA VAL A 79 0.08 5.07 4.18
C VAL A 79 -0.90 4.38 3.25
N ALA A 80 -0.41 3.89 2.11
CA ALA A 80 -1.08 2.91 1.29
C ALA A 80 -0.91 1.55 1.98
N ILE A 81 -2.02 0.97 2.44
CA ILE A 81 -2.03 -0.28 3.20
C ILE A 81 -2.51 -1.45 2.33
N PRO A 82 -1.97 -2.67 2.54
CA PRO A 82 -2.50 -3.87 1.90
C PRO A 82 -4.01 -4.02 2.09
N ASP A 83 -4.70 -4.49 1.06
CA ASP A 83 -6.16 -4.54 1.03
C ASP A 83 -6.79 -5.56 1.98
N ASP A 84 -5.97 -6.46 2.52
CA ASP A 84 -6.32 -7.45 3.54
C ASP A 84 -5.95 -7.02 4.97
N MET A 85 -5.39 -5.83 5.17
CA MET A 85 -4.94 -5.38 6.48
C MET A 85 -6.12 -5.26 7.47
N LEU A 86 -5.99 -5.95 8.60
CA LEU A 86 -6.98 -6.03 9.67
C LEU A 86 -6.97 -4.76 10.54
N GLU A 87 -8.07 -4.49 11.24
CA GLU A 87 -8.20 -3.27 12.06
C GLU A 87 -7.13 -3.12 13.15
N PHE A 88 -6.74 -4.22 13.80
CA PHE A 88 -5.67 -4.15 14.78
C PHE A 88 -4.30 -3.85 14.12
N GLU A 89 -4.06 -4.35 12.91
CA GLU A 89 -2.84 -4.08 12.13
C GLU A 89 -2.77 -2.62 11.69
N LYS A 90 -3.93 -2.01 11.36
CA LYS A 90 -4.07 -0.57 11.08
C LYS A 90 -3.73 0.27 12.32
N ALA A 91 -4.22 -0.12 13.50
CA ALA A 91 -3.91 0.56 14.76
C ALA A 91 -2.41 0.49 15.08
N LEU A 92 -1.81 -0.69 14.93
CA LEU A 92 -0.37 -0.90 15.09
C LEU A 92 0.42 -0.03 14.09
N THR A 93 0.06 -0.07 12.81
CA THR A 93 0.69 0.76 11.76
C THR A 93 0.66 2.25 12.13
N THR A 94 -0.50 2.73 12.59
CA THR A 94 -0.67 4.11 13.06
C THR A 94 0.26 4.42 14.22
N GLU A 95 0.30 3.56 15.24
CA GLU A 95 1.14 3.75 16.42
C GLU A 95 2.63 3.80 16.06
N PHE A 96 3.08 2.90 15.18
CA PHE A 96 4.47 2.90 14.72
C PHE A 96 4.86 4.25 14.08
N PHE A 97 4.05 4.76 13.16
CA PHE A 97 4.33 6.03 12.50
C PHE A 97 4.20 7.24 13.44
N MET A 98 3.25 7.22 14.37
CA MET A 98 3.08 8.26 15.40
C MET A 98 4.28 8.34 16.36
N GLN A 99 4.86 7.19 16.71
CA GLN A 99 6.03 7.11 17.59
C GLN A 99 7.36 7.41 16.90
N THR A 100 7.41 7.44 15.56
CA THR A 100 8.66 7.58 14.80
C THR A 100 8.78 8.92 14.07
N CYS A 101 7.79 9.31 13.27
CA CYS A 101 7.93 10.43 12.34
C CYS A 101 6.67 11.30 12.18
N SER A 102 5.53 10.89 12.74
CA SER A 102 4.22 11.44 12.35
C SER A 102 3.52 12.19 13.47
N ARG A 103 2.77 13.24 13.10
CA ARG A 103 1.76 13.91 13.96
C ARG A 103 0.37 13.34 13.73
N LYS A 104 0.10 12.93 12.50
CA LYS A 104 -1.14 12.30 12.05
C LYS A 104 -0.77 11.24 11.01
N VAL A 105 -1.53 10.15 11.02
CA VAL A 105 -1.39 9.05 10.07
C VAL A 105 -2.74 8.87 9.39
N TYR A 106 -2.73 8.81 8.07
CA TYR A 106 -3.89 8.55 7.23
C TYR A 106 -3.63 7.25 6.49
N LEU A 107 -4.52 6.27 6.67
CA LEU A 107 -4.43 4.98 6.01
C LEU A 107 -5.42 4.96 4.84
N LYS A 108 -4.99 4.42 3.70
CA LYS A 108 -5.86 4.21 2.54
C LYS A 108 -5.54 2.85 1.91
N PRO A 109 -6.54 1.99 1.64
CA PRO A 109 -6.34 0.75 0.90
C PRO A 109 -5.63 0.98 -0.44
N GLU A 110 -4.73 0.10 -0.82
CA GLU A 110 -3.98 0.19 -2.08
C GLU A 110 -4.89 0.13 -3.31
N CYS A 111 -5.93 -0.69 -3.29
CA CYS A 111 -6.89 -0.78 -4.39
C CYS A 111 -7.45 0.58 -4.82
N LEU A 112 -7.74 1.48 -3.86
CA LEU A 112 -8.27 2.84 -4.11
C LEU A 112 -7.23 3.82 -4.70
N LEU A 113 -5.98 3.40 -4.80
CA LEU A 113 -4.86 4.22 -5.26
C LEU A 113 -4.31 3.76 -6.61
N LEU A 114 -4.84 2.68 -7.18
CA LEU A 114 -4.38 2.15 -8.46
C LEU A 114 -4.71 3.09 -9.61
N ALA A 115 -5.95 3.61 -9.62
CA ALA A 115 -6.43 4.51 -10.67
C ALA A 115 -7.49 5.49 -10.12
N PRO A 116 -7.14 6.39 -9.18
CA PRO A 116 -8.11 7.27 -8.51
C PRO A 116 -8.78 8.29 -9.44
N GLN A 117 -8.32 8.42 -10.68
CA GLN A 117 -8.94 9.24 -11.73
C GLN A 117 -10.06 8.51 -12.49
N GLU A 118 -10.11 7.19 -12.43
CA GLU A 118 -11.15 6.39 -13.06
C GLU A 118 -12.38 6.37 -12.15
N GLU A 119 -13.57 6.48 -12.74
CA GLU A 119 -14.83 6.41 -12.01
C GLU A 119 -15.08 4.99 -11.51
N ASP A 120 -14.95 4.00 -12.41
CA ASP A 120 -15.23 2.59 -12.14
C ASP A 120 -14.09 1.70 -12.63
N TYR A 121 -13.64 0.75 -11.80
CA TYR A 121 -12.63 -0.24 -12.18
C TYR A 121 -12.62 -1.46 -11.26
N ILE A 122 -11.93 -2.52 -11.70
CA ILE A 122 -11.65 -3.70 -10.89
C ILE A 122 -10.19 -3.64 -10.45
N SER A 123 -9.95 -3.78 -9.14
CA SER A 123 -8.61 -4.00 -8.61
C SER A 123 -8.41 -5.48 -8.29
N ILE A 124 -7.25 -6.02 -8.67
CA ILE A 124 -6.79 -7.34 -8.24
C ILE A 124 -5.50 -7.15 -7.47
N SER A 125 -5.55 -7.49 -6.20
CA SER A 125 -4.48 -7.25 -5.24
C SER A 125 -4.00 -8.58 -4.68
N ARG A 126 -2.70 -8.88 -4.74
CA ARG A 126 -2.13 -10.10 -4.13
C ARG A 126 -1.19 -9.76 -2.99
N THR A 127 -1.48 -10.35 -1.84
CA THR A 127 -0.72 -10.21 -0.60
C THR A 127 -0.13 -11.57 -0.22
N CYS A 128 0.74 -11.60 0.79
CA CYS A 128 1.26 -12.86 1.31
C CYS A 128 0.17 -13.79 1.89
N ARG A 129 -1.05 -13.30 2.15
CA ARG A 129 -2.16 -14.08 2.75
C ARG A 129 -3.25 -14.45 1.75
N MET A 130 -3.50 -13.60 0.77
CA MET A 130 -4.68 -13.74 -0.10
C MET A 130 -4.56 -12.96 -1.41
N THR A 131 -5.36 -13.39 -2.38
CA THR A 131 -5.73 -12.61 -3.57
C THR A 131 -7.07 -11.93 -3.32
N ILE A 132 -7.16 -10.63 -3.52
CA ILE A 132 -8.33 -9.80 -3.26
C ILE A 132 -8.79 -9.17 -4.56
N LEU A 133 -10.05 -9.36 -4.91
CA LEU A 133 -10.69 -8.64 -6.00
C LEU A 133 -11.61 -7.58 -5.38
N SER A 134 -11.53 -6.33 -5.86
CA SER A 134 -12.46 -5.27 -5.45
C SER A 134 -13.04 -4.57 -6.65
N TYR A 135 -14.34 -4.29 -6.61
CA TYR A 135 -14.99 -3.38 -7.55
C TYR A 135 -15.01 -2.00 -6.92
N ILE A 136 -14.38 -1.04 -7.60
CA ILE A 136 -14.29 0.34 -7.18
C ILE A 136 -15.23 1.17 -8.06
N GLN A 137 -16.05 2.01 -7.43
CA GLN A 137 -16.96 2.94 -8.10
C GLN A 137 -16.95 4.27 -7.35
N ALA A 138 -16.85 5.36 -8.10
CA ALA A 138 -16.80 6.73 -7.58
C ALA A 138 -15.75 6.95 -6.44
N GLY A 139 -14.66 6.18 -6.44
CA GLY A 139 -13.60 6.26 -5.44
C GLY A 139 -13.84 5.48 -4.14
N ASP A 140 -14.91 4.69 -4.06
CA ASP A 140 -15.26 3.82 -2.94
C ASP A 140 -15.22 2.33 -3.35
N ILE A 141 -15.01 1.45 -2.36
CA ILE A 141 -15.05 -0.01 -2.56
C ILE A 141 -16.51 -0.45 -2.43
N GLU A 142 -17.14 -0.81 -3.54
CA GLU A 142 -18.54 -1.26 -3.55
C GLU A 142 -18.65 -2.74 -3.17
N GLU A 143 -17.80 -3.57 -3.76
CA GLU A 143 -17.80 -5.01 -3.54
C GLU A 143 -16.38 -5.54 -3.41
N ARG A 144 -16.24 -6.63 -2.66
CA ARG A 144 -14.95 -7.29 -2.44
C ARG A 144 -15.07 -8.80 -2.29
N LEU A 145 -14.19 -9.51 -2.95
CA LEU A 145 -14.02 -10.95 -2.83
C LEU A 145 -12.61 -11.27 -2.33
N TYR A 146 -12.53 -12.17 -1.37
CA TYR A 146 -11.27 -12.65 -0.78
C TYR A 146 -11.06 -14.11 -1.17
N LEU A 147 -9.96 -14.37 -1.87
CA LEU A 147 -9.56 -15.68 -2.34
C LEU A 147 -8.32 -16.17 -1.59
N ALA A 148 -8.11 -17.48 -1.55
CA ALA A 148 -6.88 -18.03 -1.00
C ALA A 148 -5.66 -17.51 -1.79
N ASN A 149 -4.49 -17.49 -1.17
CA ASN A 149 -3.26 -17.14 -1.88
C ASN A 149 -2.76 -18.35 -2.70
N GLU A 150 -3.38 -18.56 -3.84
CA GLU A 150 -3.09 -19.65 -4.78
C GLU A 150 -2.85 -19.07 -6.17
N ASP A 151 -2.27 -19.90 -7.05
CA ASP A 151 -2.07 -19.55 -8.45
C ASP A 151 -3.32 -19.93 -9.24
N TYR A 152 -4.18 -18.94 -9.48
CA TYR A 152 -5.39 -19.07 -10.29
C TYR A 152 -5.07 -18.90 -11.78
N SER A 153 -5.78 -19.59 -12.66
CA SER A 153 -5.75 -19.31 -14.10
C SER A 153 -6.47 -17.99 -14.42
N ILE A 154 -6.24 -17.44 -15.61
CA ILE A 154 -6.96 -16.23 -16.06
C ILE A 154 -8.46 -16.50 -16.07
N GLU A 155 -8.89 -17.67 -16.57
CA GLU A 155 -10.30 -18.06 -16.64
C GLU A 155 -10.95 -18.14 -15.25
N GLU A 156 -10.23 -18.66 -14.26
CA GLU A 156 -10.71 -18.69 -12.87
C GLU A 156 -10.88 -17.27 -12.31
N ILE A 157 -9.92 -16.38 -12.56
CA ILE A 157 -10.04 -14.98 -12.14
C ILE A 157 -11.22 -14.28 -12.84
N GLU A 158 -11.44 -14.51 -14.13
CA GLU A 158 -12.61 -13.96 -14.85
C GLU A 158 -13.94 -14.45 -14.27
N MET A 159 -14.01 -15.72 -13.84
CA MET A 159 -15.18 -16.25 -13.14
C MET A 159 -15.41 -15.56 -11.80
N TYR A 160 -14.36 -15.33 -11.02
CA TYR A 160 -14.46 -14.59 -9.75
C TYR A 160 -14.83 -13.11 -9.95
N ILE A 161 -14.38 -12.48 -11.03
CA ILE A 161 -14.83 -11.13 -11.42
C ILE A 161 -16.32 -11.11 -11.72
N ALA A 162 -16.81 -12.10 -12.47
CA ALA A 162 -18.24 -12.21 -12.78
C ALA A 162 -19.09 -12.43 -11.52
N GLU A 163 -18.58 -13.20 -10.55
CA GLU A 163 -19.18 -13.38 -9.23
C GLU A 163 -19.21 -12.08 -8.43
N LEU A 164 -18.07 -11.39 -8.31
CA LEU A 164 -17.92 -10.10 -7.62
C LEU A 164 -18.94 -9.08 -8.10
N LEU A 165 -19.22 -9.07 -9.40
CA LEU A 165 -20.13 -8.11 -10.03
C LEU A 165 -21.59 -8.60 -10.08
N ALA A 166 -21.89 -9.76 -9.50
CA ALA A 166 -23.23 -10.34 -9.38
C ALA A 166 -24.02 -10.32 -10.70
N GLY A 167 -23.34 -10.60 -11.82
CA GLY A 167 -23.94 -10.63 -13.16
C GLY A 167 -24.08 -9.27 -13.87
N ARG A 168 -23.52 -8.17 -13.31
CA ARG A 168 -23.34 -6.92 -14.07
C ARG A 168 -22.36 -7.15 -15.23
N GLU A 169 -22.59 -6.46 -16.34
CA GLU A 169 -21.68 -6.52 -17.47
C GLU A 169 -20.35 -5.84 -17.11
N TRP A 170 -19.27 -6.59 -17.18
CA TRP A 170 -17.93 -6.12 -16.80
C TRP A 170 -16.97 -6.03 -17.99
N LYS A 171 -17.40 -6.54 -19.16
CA LYS A 171 -16.68 -6.43 -20.42
C LYS A 171 -16.55 -4.95 -20.80
N GLY A 172 -15.43 -4.35 -20.41
CA GLY A 172 -15.13 -2.94 -20.66
C GLY A 172 -14.63 -2.17 -19.43
N LEU A 173 -14.77 -2.74 -18.22
CA LEU A 173 -14.15 -2.14 -17.03
C LEU A 173 -12.63 -2.35 -17.06
N PRO A 174 -11.83 -1.30 -16.81
CA PRO A 174 -10.39 -1.46 -16.69
C PRO A 174 -10.07 -2.31 -15.45
N ILE A 175 -9.08 -3.19 -15.60
CA ILE A 175 -8.57 -4.04 -14.53
C ILE A 175 -7.17 -3.54 -14.18
N TYR A 176 -6.93 -3.30 -12.89
CA TYR A 176 -5.65 -2.87 -12.36
C TYR A 176 -5.10 -3.88 -11.37
N LEU A 177 -3.80 -4.17 -11.49
CA LEU A 177 -3.11 -5.20 -10.72
C LEU A 177 -2.08 -4.55 -9.79
N ASN A 178 -2.03 -4.97 -8.53
CA ASN A 178 -0.95 -4.65 -7.59
C ASN A 178 -0.68 -5.86 -6.69
N GLY A 179 0.51 -5.97 -6.11
CA GLY A 179 0.78 -7.07 -5.18
C GLY A 179 2.00 -7.89 -5.55
N GLU A 180 1.99 -9.17 -5.20
CA GLU A 180 3.07 -10.13 -5.45
C GLU A 180 2.68 -10.99 -6.65
N ASP A 181 3.64 -11.29 -7.54
CA ASP A 181 3.50 -12.30 -8.59
C ASP A 181 2.22 -12.17 -9.45
N LEU A 182 1.79 -10.93 -9.75
CA LEU A 182 0.68 -10.68 -10.68
C LEU A 182 1.15 -10.26 -12.07
N GLU A 183 2.46 -10.21 -12.32
CA GLU A 183 3.00 -9.95 -13.65
C GLU A 183 2.53 -11.00 -14.68
N GLN A 184 2.17 -12.20 -14.21
CA GLN A 184 1.59 -13.26 -15.06
C GLN A 184 0.17 -12.95 -15.56
N TYR A 185 -0.54 -11.99 -14.95
CA TYR A 185 -1.90 -11.60 -15.35
C TYR A 185 -1.93 -10.32 -16.19
N GLN A 186 -0.81 -9.92 -16.80
CA GLN A 186 -0.75 -8.72 -17.66
C GLN A 186 -1.72 -8.77 -18.86
N GLU A 187 -2.15 -9.95 -19.28
CA GLU A 187 -3.19 -10.11 -20.30
C GLU A 187 -4.57 -9.67 -19.81
N LEU A 188 -4.83 -9.76 -18.50
CA LEU A 188 -6.09 -9.41 -17.87
C LEU A 188 -6.19 -7.91 -17.56
N GLY A 189 -5.08 -7.28 -17.16
CA GLY A 189 -5.12 -5.91 -16.66
C GLY A 189 -3.76 -5.21 -16.62
N THR A 190 -3.79 -3.94 -16.23
CA THR A 190 -2.60 -3.10 -16.14
C THR A 190 -1.96 -3.21 -14.77
N TRP A 191 -0.70 -3.66 -14.72
CA TRP A 191 0.09 -3.65 -13.49
C TRP A 191 0.50 -2.24 -13.07
N ILE A 192 0.22 -1.89 -11.82
CA ILE A 192 0.56 -0.59 -11.24
C ILE A 192 1.71 -0.77 -10.24
N GLU A 193 2.88 -0.26 -10.63
CA GLU A 193 4.07 -0.29 -9.77
C GLU A 193 3.87 0.52 -8.47
N PRO A 194 4.49 0.12 -7.34
CA PRO A 194 4.39 0.82 -6.06
C PRO A 194 4.70 2.32 -6.13
N LYS A 195 5.65 2.71 -6.99
CA LYS A 195 5.97 4.13 -7.24
C LYS A 195 4.77 4.89 -7.83
N ASN A 196 4.03 4.28 -8.75
CA ASN A 196 2.86 4.90 -9.36
C ASN A 196 1.69 4.97 -8.37
N ILE A 197 1.50 3.97 -7.51
CA ILE A 197 0.52 4.01 -6.41
C ILE A 197 0.81 5.19 -5.48
N LEU A 198 2.07 5.39 -5.06
CA LEU A 198 2.46 6.54 -4.25
C LEU A 198 2.25 7.87 -4.97
N LYS A 199 2.56 7.94 -6.28
CA LYS A 199 2.35 9.14 -7.09
C LYS A 199 0.86 9.49 -7.18
N ASN A 200 0.01 8.49 -7.38
CA ASN A 200 -1.44 8.64 -7.37
C ASN A 200 -1.93 9.17 -6.03
N TYR A 201 -1.43 8.65 -4.92
CA TYR A 201 -1.78 9.14 -3.59
C TYR A 201 -1.31 10.60 -3.37
N ILE A 202 -0.11 10.96 -3.81
CA ILE A 202 0.38 12.35 -3.77
C ILE A 202 -0.54 13.28 -4.56
N ASN A 203 -0.92 12.88 -5.78
CA ASN A 203 -1.80 13.68 -6.64
C ASN A 203 -3.19 13.84 -6.03
N LEU A 204 -3.76 12.76 -5.47
CA LEU A 204 -5.05 12.79 -4.79
C LEU A 204 -5.08 13.79 -3.63
N ILE A 205 -4.01 13.84 -2.83
CA ILE A 205 -3.91 14.77 -1.70
C ILE A 205 -3.63 16.21 -2.14
N ARG A 206 -3.01 16.42 -3.31
CA ARG A 206 -2.72 17.75 -3.87
C ARG A 206 -3.84 18.33 -4.73
N GLY A 207 -4.71 17.47 -5.26
CA GLY A 207 -5.89 17.84 -6.06
C GLY A 207 -7.10 18.25 -5.23
N VAL A 208 -6.93 18.38 -3.90
CA VAL A 208 -7.87 19.01 -2.95
C VAL A 208 -7.45 20.45 -2.71
#